data_AF-A0A3M9MYT2-F1
#
_entry.id   AF-A0A3M9MYT2-F1
#
_cell.length_a   1.000
_cell.length_b   1.000
_cell.length_c   1.000
_cell.angle_alpha   90.00
_cell.angle_beta   90.00
_cell.angle_gamma   90.00
#
_symmetry.space_group_name_H-M   'P 1'
#
loop_
_entity.id
_entity.type
_entity.pdbx_description
1 polymer ?
#
loop_
_entity_poly.entity_id
_entity_poly.type
_entity_poly.pdbx_seq_one_letter_code
_entity_poly.pdbx_strand_id
1 'polypeptide(L)'
;MEATPKTLSELTDQELLAEAKKLKTAAIINAVFIGFLVGILLFSVLSNAYGLVTLLPLFLAYKLMKNSKYNTKEVDVLLKERGLR
;
A
#
# COMPACT_ATOMS: atom_id res chain seq x y z
N MET A 1 0.34 -29.63 -4.25
CA MET A 1 -0.77 -28.69 -4.43
C MET A 1 -0.15 -27.31 -4.58
N GLU A 2 0.06 -26.86 -5.82
CA GLU A 2 0.50 -25.49 -6.08
C GLU A 2 -0.62 -24.54 -5.64
N ALA A 3 -0.31 -23.62 -4.73
CA ALA A 3 -1.20 -22.54 -4.39
C ALA A 3 -1.17 -21.53 -5.55
N THR A 4 -2.02 -21.75 -6.55
CA THR A 4 -2.34 -20.71 -7.54
C THR A 4 -2.83 -19.47 -6.78
N PRO A 5 -2.50 -18.25 -7.24
CA PRO A 5 -3.02 -17.03 -6.63
C PRO A 5 -4.54 -17.06 -6.78
N LYS A 6 -5.26 -17.35 -5.68
CA LYS A 6 -6.72 -17.28 -5.64
C LYS A 6 -7.13 -15.91 -6.18
N THR A 7 -7.93 -15.92 -7.23
CA THR A 7 -8.45 -14.70 -7.83
C THR A 7 -9.41 -14.03 -6.83
N LEU A 8 -9.54 -12.69 -6.85
CA LEU A 8 -10.40 -11.98 -5.89
C LEU A 8 -11.83 -12.54 -5.84
N SER A 9 -12.33 -13.07 -6.95
CA SER A 9 -13.65 -13.69 -7.07
C SER A 9 -13.80 -15.01 -6.28
N GLU A 10 -12.70 -15.70 -5.98
CA GLU A 10 -12.69 -16.96 -5.24
C GLU A 10 -12.59 -16.76 -3.72
N LEU A 11 -12.41 -15.51 -3.25
CA LEU A 11 -12.40 -15.19 -1.83
C LEU A 11 -13.81 -15.27 -1.25
N THR A 12 -13.90 -15.81 -0.04
CA THR A 12 -15.14 -15.74 0.77
C THR A 12 -15.42 -14.28 1.20
N ASP A 13 -16.65 -13.98 1.58
CA ASP A 13 -17.04 -12.60 1.94
C ASP A 13 -16.22 -12.04 3.11
N GLN A 14 -15.86 -12.90 4.08
CA GLN A 14 -15.00 -12.52 5.19
C GLN A 14 -13.56 -12.21 4.73
N GLU A 15 -13.01 -13.01 3.82
CA GLU A 15 -11.68 -12.78 3.25
C GLU A 15 -11.65 -11.53 2.37
N LEU A 16 -12.70 -11.28 1.59
CA LEU A 16 -12.82 -10.10 0.73
C LEU A 16 -12.89 -8.81 1.57
N LEU A 17 -13.67 -8.82 2.66
CA LEU A 17 -13.72 -7.71 3.62
C LEU A 17 -12.39 -7.49 4.34
N ALA A 18 -11.69 -8.57 4.69
CA ALA A 18 -10.37 -8.49 5.29
C ALA A 18 -9.34 -7.89 4.32
N GLU A 19 -9.37 -8.28 3.05
CA GLU A 19 -8.50 -7.73 2.01
C GLU A 19 -8.79 -6.24 1.77
N ALA A 20 -10.06 -5.85 1.71
CA ALA A 20 -10.44 -4.45 1.58
C ALA A 20 -9.96 -3.59 2.77
N LYS A 21 -10.04 -4.10 4.00
CA LYS A 21 -9.48 -3.44 5.18
C LYS A 21 -7.95 -3.33 5.08
N LYS A 22 -7.25 -4.39 4.68
CA LYS A 22 -5.80 -4.36 4.48
C LYS A 22 -5.39 -3.31 3.46
N LEU A 23 -6.09 -3.22 2.33
CA LEU A 23 -5.81 -2.21 1.30
C LEU A 23 -5.99 -0.77 1.83
N LYS A 24 -7.04 -0.52 2.62
CA LYS A 24 -7.23 0.79 3.28
C LYS A 24 -6.10 1.09 4.26
N THR A 25 -5.76 0.13 5.12
CA THR A 25 -4.67 0.30 6.09
C THR A 25 -3.33 0.52 5.39
N ALA A 26 -3.05 -0.23 4.32
CA ALA A 26 -1.85 -0.05 3.50
C ALA A 26 -1.81 1.33 2.85
N ALA A 27 -2.94 1.85 2.35
CA ALA A 27 -3.00 3.21 1.81
C ALA A 27 -2.67 4.28 2.86
N ILE A 28 -3.21 4.14 4.09
CA ILE A 28 -2.91 5.05 5.20
C ILE A 28 -1.43 4.97 5.57
N ILE A 29 -0.91 3.76 5.76
CA ILE A 29 0.50 3.54 6.07
C ILE A 29 1.39 4.16 5.00
N ASN A 30 1.09 3.92 3.72
CA ASN A 30 1.83 4.50 2.60
C ASN A 30 1.79 6.03 2.63
N ALA A 31 0.64 6.64 2.89
CA ALA A 31 0.51 8.09 2.99
C ALA A 31 1.34 8.67 4.16
N VAL A 32 1.31 8.02 5.33
CA VAL A 32 2.13 8.40 6.49
C VAL A 32 3.63 8.28 6.16
N PHE A 33 4.04 7.17 5.54
CA PHE A 33 5.42 7.00 5.10
C PHE A 33 5.84 8.09 4.12
N ILE A 34 5.05 8.36 3.08
CA ILE A 34 5.37 9.41 2.10
C ILE A 34 5.50 10.78 2.81
N GLY A 35 4.58 11.13 3.71
CA GLY A 35 4.68 12.37 4.48
C GLY A 35 5.93 12.44 5.35
N PHE A 36 6.28 11.34 6.02
CA PHE A 36 7.52 11.23 6.80
C PHE A 36 8.77 11.39 5.92
N LEU A 37 8.79 10.77 4.75
CA LEU A 37 9.89 10.90 3.79
C LEU A 37 10.05 12.34 3.31
N VAL A 38 8.95 13.03 2.97
CA VAL A 38 8.97 14.45 2.59
C VAL A 38 9.50 15.31 3.74
N GLY A 39 9.08 15.02 4.98
CA GLY A 39 9.61 15.70 6.18
C GLY A 39 11.13 15.53 6.32
N ILE A 40 11.65 14.32 6.11
CA ILE A 40 13.10 14.05 6.12
C ILE A 40 13.81 14.84 5.02
N LEU A 41 13.25 14.90 3.81
CA LEU A 41 13.84 15.67 2.71
C LEU A 41 13.95 17.16 3.06
N LEU A 42 12.90 17.75 3.63
CA LEU A 42 12.92 19.15 4.08
C LEU A 42 13.96 19.37 5.19
N PHE A 43 13.98 18.50 6.20
CA PHE A 43 14.97 18.56 7.29
C PHE A 43 16.41 18.41 6.78
N SER A 44 16.63 17.53 5.80
CA SER A 44 17.92 17.30 5.15
C SER A 44 18.44 18.55 4.44
N VAL A 45 17.58 19.26 3.69
CA VAL A 45 17.93 20.53 3.03
C VAL A 45 18.27 21.60 4.07
N LEU A 46 17.46 21.75 5.11
CA LEU A 46 17.69 22.70 6.21
C LEU A 46 19.01 22.42 6.95
N SER A 47 19.37 21.13 7.10
CA SER A 47 20.55 20.69 7.85
C SER A 47 21.80 20.47 6.97
N ASN A 48 21.73 20.75 5.65
CA ASN A 48 22.76 20.41 4.66
C ASN A 48 23.22 18.94 4.70
N ALA A 49 22.35 18.03 5.17
CA ALA A 49 22.66 16.62 5.35
C ALA A 49 22.28 15.84 4.07
N TYR A 50 23.15 15.89 3.07
CA TYR A 50 22.96 15.18 1.80
C TYR A 50 23.51 13.74 1.88
N GLY A 51 22.91 12.79 1.15
CA GLY A 51 23.42 11.42 1.02
C GLY A 51 22.43 10.35 1.49
N LEU A 52 22.80 9.56 2.51
CA LEU A 52 21.97 8.43 2.99
C LEU A 52 20.58 8.84 3.47
N VAL A 53 20.46 10.05 4.03
CA VAL A 53 19.19 10.64 4.50
C VAL A 53 18.22 10.89 3.34
N THR A 54 18.73 11.09 2.12
CA THR A 54 17.94 11.29 0.89
C THR A 54 17.72 9.97 0.14
N LEU A 55 18.73 9.10 0.11
CA LEU A 55 18.70 7.79 -0.55
C LEU A 55 17.76 6.79 0.14
N LEU A 56 17.79 6.71 1.48
CA LEU A 56 16.99 5.75 2.24
C LEU A 56 15.47 5.97 2.05
N PRO A 57 14.95 7.22 2.12
CA PRO A 57 13.58 7.53 1.71
C PRO A 57 13.23 7.04 0.31
N LEU A 58 14.09 7.36 -0.67
CA LEU A 58 13.81 7.08 -2.08
C LEU A 58 13.73 5.57 -2.35
N PHE A 59 14.62 4.79 -1.73
CA PHE A 59 14.59 3.34 -1.79
C PHE A 59 13.32 2.75 -1.16
N LEU A 60 12.91 3.27 0.00
CA LEU A 60 11.73 2.78 0.71
C LEU A 60 10.45 3.07 -0.09
N ALA A 61 10.32 4.26 -0.68
CA ALA A 61 9.22 4.62 -1.55
C ALA A 61 9.10 3.69 -2.78
N TYR A 62 10.22 3.39 -3.44
CA TYR A 62 10.27 2.47 -4.57
C TYR A 62 9.80 1.06 -4.19
N LYS A 63 10.26 0.53 -3.04
CA LYS A 63 9.85 -0.78 -2.54
C LYS A 63 8.36 -0.85 -2.18
N LEU A 64 7.79 0.24 -1.68
CA LEU A 64 6.38 0.33 -1.30
C LEU A 64 5.46 0.27 -2.52
N MET A 65 5.84 0.95 -3.61
CA MET A 65 5.05 0.98 -4.87
C MET A 65 4.89 -0.41 -5.51
N LYS A 66 5.85 -1.31 -5.32
CA LYS A 66 5.84 -2.65 -5.94
C LYS A 66 5.00 -3.70 -5.22
N ASN A 67 4.50 -3.43 -4.00
CA ASN A 67 3.86 -4.45 -3.15
C ASN A 67 2.33 -4.61 -3.32
N SER A 68 1.71 -3.96 -4.30
CA SER A 68 0.25 -4.07 -4.50
C SER A 68 -0.11 -5.35 -5.25
N LYS A 69 -0.49 -6.42 -4.52
CA LYS A 69 -0.96 -7.70 -5.11
C LYS A 69 -2.31 -7.59 -5.82
N TYR A 70 -3.19 -6.66 -5.38
CA TYR A 70 -4.55 -6.51 -5.89
C TYR A 70 -4.93 -5.05 -6.07
N ASN A 71 -5.69 -4.74 -7.11
CA ASN A 71 -6.15 -3.38 -7.38
C ASN A 71 -7.30 -3.02 -6.44
N THR A 72 -7.20 -1.90 -5.74
CA THR A 72 -8.26 -1.36 -4.87
C THR A 72 -9.60 -1.21 -5.59
N LYS A 73 -9.60 -0.95 -6.90
CA LYS A 73 -10.81 -0.85 -7.71
C LYS A 73 -11.53 -2.18 -7.89
N GLU A 74 -10.78 -3.26 -8.12
CA GLU A 74 -11.36 -4.60 -8.34
C GLU A 74 -12.02 -5.12 -7.07
N VAL A 75 -11.39 -4.89 -5.91
CA VAL A 75 -11.98 -5.25 -4.61
C VAL A 75 -13.25 -4.45 -4.31
N ASP A 76 -13.28 -3.15 -4.64
CA ASP A 76 -14.46 -2.30 -4.40
C ASP A 76 -15.65 -2.65 -5.29
N VAL A 77 -15.40 -3.04 -6.55
CA VAL A 77 -16.43 -3.54 -7.47
C VAL A 77 -17.04 -4.84 -6.92
N LEU A 78 -16.22 -5.82 -6.54
CA LEU A 78 -16.71 -7.10 -6.02
C LEU A 78 -17.47 -6.95 -4.69
N LEU A 79 -17.06 -6.02 -3.82
CA LEU A 79 -17.80 -5.73 -2.58
C LEU A 79 -19.20 -5.18 -2.86
N LYS A 80 -19.35 -4.31 -3.88
CA LYS A 80 -20.65 -3.76 -4.29
C LYS A 80 -21.53 -4.81 -4.95
N GLU A 81 -20.98 -5.66 -5.81
CA GLU A 81 -21.72 -6.75 -6.44
C GLU A 81 -22.30 -7.73 -5.42
N ARG A 82 -21.59 -7.96 -4.30
CA ARG A 82 -22.03 -8.84 -3.22
C ARG A 82 -22.87 -8.15 -2.13
N GLY A 83 -23.17 -6.86 -2.27
CA GLY A 83 -23.97 -6.10 -1.30
C GLY A 83 -23.29 -5.92 0.07
N LEU A 84 -21.97 -6.06 0.13
CA LEU A 84 -21.18 -5.94 1.36
C LEU A 84 -20.77 -4.49 1.66
N ARG A 85 -21.11 -3.54 0.79
CA ARG A 85 -20.78 -2.12 0.92
C ARG A 85 -21.69 -1.20 0.11
#